data_AF-A0A6G3X4S4-F1
#
_entry.id   AF-A0A6G3X4S4-F1
#
_cell.length_a   1.000
_cell.length_b   1.000
_cell.length_c   1.000
_cell.angle_alpha   90.00
_cell.angle_beta   90.00
_cell.angle_gamma   90.00
#
_symmetry.space_group_name_H-M   'P 1'
#
loop_
_entity.id
_entity.type
_entity.pdbx_description
1 polymer ?
#
loop_
_entity_poly.entity_id
_entity_poly.type
_entity_poly.pdbx_seq_one_letter_code
_entity_poly.pdbx_strand_id
1 'polypeptide(L)' 'VNPLTARNQLVGGMTWGISMALHEEAVRDRNSGGHYAPDLAGYHVATHADVPDIEADWVDDHDPDDPVGIKG' A
#
# COMPACT_ATOMS: atom_id res chain seq x y z
N VAL A 1 11.47 -5.43 -17.21
CA VAL A 1 10.61 -5.53 -16.00
C VAL A 1 10.75 -6.92 -15.41
N ASN A 2 10.81 -7.04 -14.08
CA ASN A 2 10.89 -8.33 -13.39
C ASN A 2 9.50 -8.66 -12.81
N PRO A 3 8.82 -9.73 -13.28
CA PRO A 3 7.49 -10.11 -12.80
C PRO A 3 7.42 -10.37 -11.29
N LEU A 4 8.49 -10.92 -10.69
CA LEU A 4 8.54 -11.17 -9.25
C LEU A 4 8.59 -9.86 -8.46
N THR A 5 9.41 -8.92 -8.91
CA THR A 5 9.50 -7.60 -8.27
C THR A 5 8.21 -6.80 -8.44
N ALA A 6 7.60 -6.86 -9.63
CA ALA A 6 6.33 -6.20 -9.90
C ALA A 6 5.21 -6.78 -9.02
N ARG A 7 5.12 -8.11 -8.89
CA ARG A 7 4.20 -8.77 -7.96
C ARG A 7 4.40 -8.30 -6.52
N ASN A 8 5.64 -8.17 -6.06
CA ASN A 8 5.93 -7.69 -4.70
C ASN A 8 5.47 -6.24 -4.48
N GLN A 9 5.52 -5.38 -5.51
CA GLN A 9 4.97 -4.02 -5.43
C GLN A 9 3.44 -4.04 -5.31
N LEU A 10 2.76 -4.87 -6.09
CA LEU A 10 1.30 -5.04 -6.00
C LEU A 10 0.88 -5.52 -4.60
N VAL A 11 1.53 -6.57 -4.09
CA VAL A 11 1.26 -7.10 -2.75
C VAL A 11 1.55 -6.04 -1.68
N GLY A 12 2.68 -5.35 -1.76
CA GLY A 12 3.01 -4.26 -0.82
C GLY A 12 2.00 -3.11 -0.86
N GLY A 13 1.56 -2.72 -2.06
CA GLY A 13 0.54 -1.70 -2.27
C GLY A 13 -0.82 -2.10 -1.69
N MET A 14 -1.23 -3.36 -1.86
CA MET A 14 -2.47 -3.88 -1.25
C MET A 14 -2.39 -3.92 0.27
N THR A 15 -1.25 -4.34 0.83
CA THR A 15 -1.00 -4.28 2.29
C THR A 15 -1.11 -2.85 2.83
N TRP A 16 -0.50 -1.88 2.14
CA TRP A 16 -0.65 -0.47 2.50
C TRP A 16 -2.10 0.01 2.34
N GLY A 17 -2.82 -0.45 1.32
CA GLY A 17 -4.24 -0.15 1.15
C GLY A 17 -5.08 -0.59 2.35
N ILE A 18 -4.83 -1.80 2.87
CA ILE A 18 -5.50 -2.31 4.08
C ILE A 18 -5.15 -1.46 5.30
N SER A 19 -3.88 -1.12 5.47
CA SER A 19 -3.39 -0.25 6.55
C SER A 19 -4.08 1.13 6.51
N MET A 20 -4.08 1.78 5.34
CA MET A 20 -4.75 3.06 5.12
C MET A 20 -6.25 3.01 5.38
N ALA A 21 -6.92 1.92 5.00
CA ALA A 21 -8.36 1.82 5.13
C ALA A 21 -8.83 1.59 6.58
N LEU A 22 -8.02 0.91 7.41
CA LEU A 22 -8.47 0.37 8.69
C LEU A 22 -7.67 0.85 9.91
N HIS A 23 -6.44 1.33 9.73
CA HIS A 23 -5.51 1.61 10.84
C HIS A 23 -5.00 3.04 10.84
N GLU A 24 -4.65 3.57 9.66
CA GLU A 24 -3.91 4.83 9.59
C GLU A 24 -4.82 6.05 9.75
N GLU A 25 -4.55 6.84 10.80
CA GLU A 25 -5.16 8.14 10.99
C GLU A 25 -4.17 9.13 11.63
N ALA A 26 -3.86 10.22 10.92
CA ALA A 26 -3.00 11.28 11.43
C ALA A 26 -3.81 12.35 12.19
N VAL A 27 -4.29 12.01 13.38
CA VAL A 27 -5.09 12.91 14.22
C VAL A 27 -4.30 14.16 14.59
N ARG A 28 -4.94 15.33 14.50
CA ARG A 28 -4.38 16.60 14.99
C ARG A 28 -4.97 16.95 16.34
N ASP A 29 -4.10 17.26 17.29
CA ASP A 29 -4.50 17.76 18.59
C ASP A 29 -5.06 19.19 18.46
N ARG A 30 -6.26 19.42 19.02
CA ARG A 30 -6.99 20.69 18.85
C ARG A 30 -6.36 21.84 19.63
N ASN A 31 -5.58 21.56 20.68
CA ASN A 31 -5.02 22.59 21.54
C ASN A 31 -3.64 23.06 21.07
N SER A 32 -2.78 22.12 20.69
CA SER A 32 -1.41 22.38 20.24
C SER A 32 -1.30 22.53 18.73
N GLY A 33 -2.26 22.00 17.96
CA GLY A 33 -2.23 21.95 16.49
C GLY A 33 -1.24 20.92 15.92
N GLY A 34 -0.51 20.21 16.77
CA GLY A 34 0.42 19.15 16.38
C GLY A 34 -0.27 17.82 16.08
N HIS A 35 0.49 16.86 15.56
CA HIS A 35 0.03 15.47 15.43
C HIS A 35 -0.04 14.81 16.81
N TYR A 36 -1.14 14.11 17.09
CA TYR A 36 -1.29 13.30 18.29
C TYR A 36 -0.45 12.02 18.14
N ALA A 37 0.34 11.69 19.18
CA ALA A 37 1.21 10.51 19.23
C ALA A 37 1.97 10.21 17.91
N PRO A 38 2.86 11.13 17.45
CA PRO A 38 3.54 11.02 16.15
C PRO A 38 4.72 10.04 16.20
N ASP A 39 4.44 8.81 16.63
CA ASP A 39 5.34 7.67 16.66
C ASP A 39 4.63 6.45 16.08
N LEU A 40 5.36 5.34 15.90
CA LEU A 40 4.79 4.12 15.30
C LEU A 40 3.92 3.30 16.27
N ALA A 41 3.83 3.70 17.54
CA ALA A 41 2.89 3.09 18.48
C ALA A 41 1.54 3.81 18.42
N GLY A 42 1.53 5.13 18.21
CA GLY A 42 0.33 5.95 18.08
C GLY A 42 -0.23 6.03 16.66
N TYR A 43 0.62 6.02 15.64
CA TYR A 43 0.21 5.89 14.24
C TYR A 43 0.16 4.42 13.85
N HIS A 44 -1.03 3.83 13.95
CA HIS A 44 -1.20 2.42 13.67
C HIS A 44 -1.01 2.12 12.19
N VAL A 45 -0.15 1.14 11.92
CA VAL A 45 0.04 0.52 10.61
C VAL A 45 -0.27 -0.96 10.72
N ALA A 46 -0.77 -1.57 9.64
CA ALA A 46 -1.04 -3.00 9.63
C ALA A 46 0.22 -3.81 9.94
N THR A 47 0.10 -4.77 10.86
CA THR A 47 1.15 -5.74 11.19
C THR A 47 0.97 -7.02 10.38
N HIS A 48 1.92 -7.95 10.48
CA HIS A 48 1.81 -9.27 9.82
C HIS A 48 0.52 -10.01 10.21
N ALA A 49 0.00 -9.82 11.43
CA ALA A 49 -1.22 -10.50 11.86
C ALA A 49 -2.50 -9.91 11.23
N ASP A 50 -2.44 -8.68 10.74
CA ASP A 50 -3.59 -7.94 10.20
C ASP A 50 -3.77 -8.15 8.69
N VAL A 51 -2.76 -8.72 8.02
CA VAL A 51 -2.74 -8.91 6.57
C VAL A 51 -3.14 -10.36 6.25
N PRO A 52 -4.26 -10.59 5.53
CA PRO A 52 -4.63 -11.92 5.06
C PRO A 52 -3.72 -12.36 3.90
N ASP A 53 -3.90 -13.58 3.42
CA ASP A 53 -3.21 -14.01 2.19
C ASP A 53 -3.65 -13.15 1.00
N ILE A 54 -2.68 -12.53 0.32
CA ILE A 54 -2.89 -11.66 -0.84
C ILE A 54 -2.31 -12.32 -2.08
N GLU A 55 -3.16 -12.46 -3.10
CA GLU A 55 -2.79 -12.92 -4.43
C GLU A 55 -2.85 -11.76 -5.42
N ALA A 56 -1.91 -11.76 -6.38
CA ALA A 56 -1.81 -10.76 -7.41
C ALA A 56 -1.56 -11.48 -8.73
N ASP A 57 -2.52 -11.36 -9.63
CA ASP A 57 -2.50 -11.96 -10.96
C ASP A 57 -2.50 -10.88 -12.04
N TRP A 58 -1.89 -11.21 -13.16
CA TRP A 58 -1.85 -10.32 -14.32
C TRP A 58 -3.08 -10.56 -15.20
N VAL A 59 -3.75 -9.48 -15.56
CA VAL A 59 -4.67 -9.47 -16.68
C VAL A 59 -3.86 -9.12 -17.92
N ASP A 60 -3.97 -9.95 -18.94
CA ASP A 60 -3.25 -9.72 -20.20
C ASP A 60 -3.89 -8.55 -20.95
N ASP A 61 -3.21 -7.39 -20.93
CA ASP A 61 -3.66 -6.15 -21.55
C ASP A 61 -2.48 -5.41 -22.19
N HIS A 62 -2.24 -5.72 -23.46
CA HIS A 62 -1.15 -5.12 -24.24
C HIS A 62 -1.56 -3.77 -24.82
N ASP A 63 -0.69 -2.77 -24.68
CA ASP A 63 -0.83 -1.50 -25.39
C ASP A 63 -0.19 -1.60 -26.79
N PRO A 64 -0.97 -1.50 -27.88
CA PRO A 64 -0.42 -1.57 -29.23
C PRO A 64 0.45 -0.35 -29.60
N ASP A 65 0.32 0.77 -28.90
CA ASP A 65 1.07 2.00 -29.18
C ASP A 65 2.38 2.11 -28.36
N ASP A 66 2.61 1.22 -27.38
CA ASP A 66 3.86 1.11 -26.64
C ASP A 66 4.76 0.02 -27.27
N PRO A 67 5.92 0.37 -27.86
CA PRO A 67 6.85 -0.60 -28.45
C PRO A 67 7.38 -1.64 -27.47
N VAL A 68 7.35 -1.35 -26.17
CA VAL A 68 7.82 -2.23 -25.10
C VAL A 68 6.65 -2.95 -24.42
N GLY A 69 5.43 -2.43 -24.54
CA GLY A 69 4.20 -2.99 -23.97
C GLY A 69 4.16 -2.97 -22.45
N ILE A 70 4.81 -1.99 -21.80
CA ILE A 70 4.99 -1.96 -20.33
C ILE A 70 4.19 -0.80 -19.73
N LYS A 71 3.20 -1.15 -18.91
CA LYS A 71 2.43 -0.20 -18.10
C LYS A 71 2.92 -0.25 -16.63
N GLY A 72 2.92 0.90 -15.97
CA GLY A 72 3.25 1.07 -14.55
C GLY A 72 2.00 1.31 -13.70
#